data_AF-A0A4Y2TGV1-F1
#
_entry.id   AF-A0A4Y2TGV1-F1
#
_cell.length_a   1.000
_cell.length_b   1.000
_cell.length_c   1.000
_cell.angle_alpha   90.00
_cell.angle_beta   90.00
_cell.angle_gamma   90.00
#
_symmetry.space_group_name_H-M   'P 1'
#
loop_
_entity.id
_entity.type
_entity.pdbx_description
1 polymer ?
#
loop_
_entity_poly.entity_id
_entity_poly.type
_entity_poly.pdbx_seq_one_letter_code
_entity_poly.pdbx_strand_id
1 'polypeptide(L)'
;MFDSHNFHVWSEENPHATRTRAAQERFSVNVWAGIVRDHLVGPYLSPERLTGANYLIFLQQVLPQLLDDAHVSAAMRSSMWFQHDGAPAHYSIGVCLHLNATYGQQWIGRGGPVLWPARSPDLTCLDYFLWGYVKSLVCETPVNSVEDLVARIAAAAEEVRDTPGIFANARSSVRRRCEACASRPGDVISNTYFDDDRCLFNVLFS
;
A
#
# COMPACT_ATOMS: atom_id res chain seq x y z
N MET A 1 25.79 10.93 4.39
CA MET A 1 25.01 9.83 3.79
C MET A 1 23.76 9.63 4.64
N PHE A 2 22.67 10.29 4.24
CA PHE A 2 21.29 10.08 4.70
C PHE A 2 20.43 10.55 3.52
N ASP A 3 19.66 9.62 2.97
CA ASP A 3 19.12 9.70 1.62
C ASP A 3 17.64 10.12 1.63
N SER A 4 17.29 10.99 0.70
CA SER A 4 16.13 11.90 0.69
C SER A 4 15.02 11.50 -0.29
N HIS A 5 14.89 10.21 -0.60
CA HIS A 5 14.04 9.79 -1.72
C HIS A 5 12.69 9.23 -1.26
N ASN A 6 11.72 10.11 -1.09
CA ASN A 6 10.33 9.88 -1.53
C ASN A 6 9.50 11.19 -1.53
N PHE A 7 9.94 12.15 -2.34
CA PHE A 7 9.13 13.30 -2.76
C PHE A 7 9.52 13.69 -4.17
N HIS A 8 8.82 13.17 -5.18
CA HIS A 8 8.88 13.71 -6.53
C HIS A 8 7.76 14.74 -6.67
N VAL A 9 8.13 16.01 -6.81
CA VAL A 9 7.25 17.09 -7.29
C VAL A 9 7.36 17.09 -8.80
N TRP A 10 6.24 16.88 -9.49
CA TRP A 10 6.16 17.02 -10.95
C TRP A 10 5.72 18.45 -11.30
N SER A 11 6.56 19.22 -11.96
CA SER A 11 6.20 20.47 -12.65
C SER A 11 7.06 20.62 -13.92
N GLU A 12 6.48 21.16 -15.00
CA GLU A 12 7.19 21.34 -16.28
C GLU A 12 8.26 22.45 -16.21
N GLU A 13 8.15 23.36 -15.24
CA GLU A 13 9.20 24.33 -14.88
C GLU A 13 9.66 24.14 -13.43
N ASN A 14 10.97 24.24 -13.21
CA ASN A 14 11.63 24.11 -11.91
C ASN A 14 11.20 25.24 -10.97
N PRO A 15 10.42 24.99 -9.89
CA PRO A 15 9.71 26.03 -9.16
C PRO A 15 10.58 26.83 -8.18
N HIS A 16 11.92 26.65 -8.16
CA HIS A 16 12.83 27.32 -7.22
C HIS A 16 12.34 27.34 -5.76
N ALA A 17 11.60 26.30 -5.35
CA ALA A 17 10.99 26.23 -4.03
C ALA A 17 12.05 25.88 -2.99
N THR A 18 12.61 26.92 -2.35
CA THR A 18 13.42 26.75 -1.14
C THR A 18 12.47 26.55 0.03
N ARG A 19 12.21 25.29 0.42
CA ARG A 19 11.35 24.99 1.57
C ARG A 19 12.17 25.11 2.85
N THR A 20 11.84 26.09 3.67
CA THR A 20 12.40 26.26 5.01
C THR A 20 12.23 24.97 5.82
N ARG A 21 13.33 24.33 6.21
CA ARG A 21 13.35 23.25 7.19
C ARG A 21 13.01 23.82 8.57
N ALA A 22 11.73 24.09 8.83
CA ALA A 22 11.25 24.19 10.19
C ALA A 22 10.97 22.76 10.68
N ALA A 23 11.51 22.42 11.85
CA ALA A 23 11.36 21.12 12.49
C ALA A 23 9.89 20.67 12.51
N GLN A 24 9.55 19.59 11.80
CA GLN A 24 8.19 19.05 11.77
C GLN A 24 8.20 17.52 11.88
N GLU A 25 8.88 16.99 12.90
CA GLU A 25 8.57 15.69 13.47
C GLU A 25 8.26 15.91 14.94
N ARG A 26 7.01 16.25 15.25
CA ARG A 26 6.51 16.19 16.64
C ARG A 26 5.69 14.92 16.87
N PHE A 27 5.25 14.25 15.81
CA PHE A 27 4.45 13.04 15.84
C PHE A 27 4.45 12.33 14.48
N SER A 28 4.32 10.99 14.48
CA SER A 28 4.16 10.12 13.32
C SER A 28 3.05 9.10 13.59
N VAL A 29 2.39 8.61 12.54
CA VAL A 29 1.37 7.55 12.64
C VAL A 29 1.64 6.50 11.58
N ASN A 30 1.52 5.22 11.94
CA ASN A 30 1.65 4.14 10.98
C ASN A 30 0.29 3.82 10.37
N VAL A 31 0.17 3.90 9.05
CA VAL A 31 -1.09 3.64 8.35
C VAL A 31 -0.95 2.42 7.45
N TRP A 32 -1.93 1.54 7.53
CA TRP A 32 -2.14 0.46 6.57
C TRP A 32 -3.33 0.82 5.67
N ALA A 33 -3.19 0.60 4.39
CA ALA A 33 -4.29 0.65 3.43
C ALA A 33 -4.06 -0.43 2.38
N GLY A 34 -5.13 -0.83 1.70
CA GLY A 34 -5.03 -1.68 0.53
C GLY A 34 -6.09 -1.37 -0.49
N ILE A 35 -5.84 -1.78 -1.73
CA ILE A 35 -6.78 -1.57 -2.84
C ILE A 35 -7.18 -2.95 -3.36
N VAL A 36 -8.48 -3.17 -3.52
CA VAL A 36 -9.06 -4.35 -4.18
C VAL A 36 -10.05 -3.84 -5.21
N ARG A 37 -9.90 -4.20 -6.49
CA ARG A 37 -10.72 -3.65 -7.59
C ARG A 37 -10.71 -2.11 -7.59
N ASP A 38 -11.90 -1.54 -7.51
CA ASP A 38 -12.20 -0.12 -7.46
C ASP A 38 -12.54 0.32 -6.02
N HIS A 39 -11.98 -0.36 -5.02
CA HIS A 39 -12.27 -0.10 -3.62
C HIS A 39 -11.00 0.04 -2.79
N LEU A 40 -10.98 1.08 -1.96
CA LEU A 40 -9.95 1.32 -0.95
C LEU A 40 -10.36 0.69 0.39
N VAL A 41 -9.61 -0.35 0.79
CA VAL A 41 -9.69 -1.03 2.08
C VAL A 41 -8.83 -0.27 3.10
N GLY A 42 -9.42 0.03 4.27
CA GLY A 42 -8.81 0.94 5.25
C GLY A 42 -9.16 2.40 4.98
N PRO A 43 -8.41 3.39 5.51
CA PRO A 43 -7.15 3.26 6.23
C PRO A 43 -7.31 2.63 7.62
N TYR A 44 -6.30 1.90 8.06
CA TYR A 44 -6.17 1.36 9.41
C TYR A 44 -4.93 1.94 10.10
N LEU A 45 -5.12 2.54 11.27
CA LEU A 45 -4.03 3.03 12.09
C LEU A 45 -3.40 1.86 12.84
N SER A 46 -2.17 1.55 12.49
CA SER A 46 -1.40 0.48 13.14
C SER A 46 -0.59 1.03 14.31
N PRO A 47 -0.23 0.17 15.29
CA PRO A 47 0.64 0.59 16.38
C PRO A 47 1.98 1.15 15.88
N GLU A 48 2.55 2.09 16.64
CA GLU A 48 3.84 2.73 16.32
C GLU A 48 4.96 1.70 16.09
N ARG A 49 4.94 0.58 16.81
CA ARG A 49 5.83 -0.56 16.60
C ARG A 49 5.10 -1.70 15.92
N LEU A 50 5.37 -1.85 14.63
CA LEU A 50 4.90 -3.02 13.90
C LEU A 50 5.82 -4.21 14.14
N THR A 51 5.31 -5.19 14.87
CA THR A 51 5.92 -6.51 15.05
C THR A 51 5.17 -7.54 14.23
N GLY A 52 5.79 -8.69 13.93
CA GLY A 52 5.08 -9.80 13.28
C GLY A 52 3.86 -10.28 14.06
N ALA A 53 3.89 -10.21 15.40
CA ALA A 53 2.74 -10.56 16.24
C ALA A 53 1.58 -9.58 16.07
N ASN A 54 1.85 -8.27 16.12
CA ASN A 54 0.82 -7.25 15.91
C ASN A 54 0.24 -7.30 14.50
N TYR A 55 1.10 -7.55 13.49
CA TYR A 55 0.66 -7.72 12.12
C TYR A 55 -0.21 -8.97 11.95
N LEU A 56 0.15 -10.09 12.60
CA LEU A 56 -0.67 -11.29 12.59
C LEU A 56 -2.05 -11.06 13.22
N ILE A 57 -2.12 -10.36 14.35
CA ILE A 57 -3.39 -9.97 14.98
C ILE A 57 -4.23 -9.14 14.02
N PHE A 58 -3.62 -8.15 13.36
CA PHE A 58 -4.30 -7.36 12.33
C PHE A 58 -4.88 -8.22 11.21
N LEU A 59 -4.09 -9.15 10.64
CA LEU A 59 -4.54 -10.04 9.57
C LEU A 59 -5.69 -10.96 10.01
N GLN A 60 -5.68 -11.44 11.25
CA GLN A 60 -6.67 -12.38 11.75
C GLN A 60 -7.97 -11.71 12.22
N GLN A 61 -7.87 -10.51 12.80
CA GLN A 61 -8.97 -9.90 13.54
C GLN A 61 -9.55 -8.67 12.87
N VAL A 62 -8.71 -7.87 12.19
CA VAL A 62 -9.12 -6.56 11.65
C VAL A 62 -9.34 -6.64 10.15
N LEU A 63 -8.38 -7.19 9.40
CA LEU A 63 -8.46 -7.28 7.95
C LEU A 63 -9.75 -7.97 7.45
N PRO A 64 -10.25 -9.06 8.04
CA PRO A 64 -11.50 -9.68 7.58
C PRO A 64 -12.72 -8.76 7.72
N GLN A 65 -12.71 -7.87 8.71
CA GLN A 65 -13.78 -6.88 8.92
C GLN A 65 -13.69 -5.75 7.89
N LEU A 66 -12.46 -5.33 7.54
CA LEU A 66 -12.23 -4.33 6.49
C LEU A 66 -12.58 -4.85 5.10
N LEU A 67 -12.46 -6.16 4.87
CA LEU A 67 -12.84 -6.83 3.63
C LEU A 67 -14.31 -7.26 3.65
N ASP A 68 -15.22 -6.41 4.14
CA ASP A 68 -16.64 -6.75 4.29
C ASP A 68 -17.32 -7.23 3.00
N ASP A 69 -18.45 -7.93 3.13
CA ASP A 69 -19.18 -8.50 1.98
C ASP A 69 -19.80 -7.42 1.08
N ALA A 70 -19.87 -6.16 1.54
CA ALA A 70 -20.45 -5.07 0.75
C ALA A 70 -19.55 -4.71 -0.44
N HIS A 71 -18.23 -4.77 -0.27
CA HIS A 71 -17.27 -4.41 -1.31
C HIS A 71 -16.42 -5.58 -1.80
N VAL A 72 -16.15 -6.56 -0.92
CA VAL A 72 -15.32 -7.73 -1.22
C VAL A 72 -16.11 -8.99 -0.89
N SER A 73 -16.89 -9.49 -1.86
CA SER A 73 -17.71 -10.69 -1.68
C SER A 73 -16.89 -11.91 -1.28
N ALA A 74 -17.50 -12.87 -0.58
CA ALA A 74 -16.86 -14.13 -0.21
C ALA A 74 -16.19 -14.86 -1.40
N ALA A 75 -16.84 -14.89 -2.57
CA ALA A 75 -16.27 -15.47 -3.78
C ALA A 75 -15.00 -14.74 -4.24
N MET A 76 -14.96 -13.42 -4.07
CA MET A 76 -13.75 -12.63 -4.34
C MET A 76 -12.65 -12.98 -3.36
N ARG A 77 -12.93 -13.02 -2.05
CA ARG A 77 -11.93 -13.37 -1.02
C ARG A 77 -11.31 -14.75 -1.25
N SER A 78 -12.11 -15.72 -1.67
CA SER A 78 -11.62 -17.09 -1.94
C SER A 78 -10.73 -17.20 -3.19
N SER A 79 -10.64 -16.15 -4.00
CA SER A 79 -9.87 -16.14 -5.23
C SER A 79 -8.95 -14.93 -5.35
N MET A 80 -8.83 -14.15 -4.27
CA MET A 80 -8.01 -12.95 -4.24
C MET A 80 -6.56 -13.27 -3.96
N TRP A 81 -5.67 -12.48 -4.56
CA TRP A 81 -4.25 -12.54 -4.28
C TRP A 81 -3.90 -11.54 -3.20
N PHE A 82 -3.20 -11.99 -2.16
CA PHE A 82 -2.69 -11.11 -1.13
C PHE A 82 -1.23 -10.73 -1.41
N GLN A 83 -0.92 -9.44 -1.54
CA GLN A 83 0.45 -8.96 -1.73
C GLN A 83 0.87 -8.09 -0.56
N HIS A 84 2.06 -8.33 -0.01
CA HIS A 84 2.72 -7.40 0.92
C HIS A 84 4.21 -7.25 0.60
N ASP A 85 4.80 -6.17 1.10
CA ASP A 85 6.22 -5.92 0.91
C ASP A 85 7.13 -6.81 1.78
N GLY A 86 8.44 -6.61 1.65
CA GLY A 86 9.44 -7.37 2.40
C GLY A 86 9.72 -6.88 3.83
N ALA A 87 8.86 -6.05 4.44
CA ALA A 87 9.10 -5.51 5.77
C ALA A 87 9.32 -6.62 6.82
N PRO A 88 10.18 -6.43 7.84
CA PRO A 88 10.49 -7.50 8.80
C PRO A 88 9.27 -8.10 9.51
N ALA A 89 8.24 -7.30 9.82
CA ALA A 89 7.02 -7.78 10.45
C ALA A 89 6.22 -8.75 9.55
N HIS A 90 6.30 -8.56 8.23
CA HIS A 90 5.59 -9.35 7.23
C HIS A 90 6.18 -10.75 7.05
N TYR A 91 7.45 -10.95 7.41
CA TYR A 91 8.16 -12.22 7.22
C TYR A 91 8.13 -13.17 8.44
N SER A 92 7.40 -12.83 9.50
CA SER A 92 7.35 -13.71 10.67
C SER A 92 6.69 -15.05 10.33
N ILE A 93 7.14 -16.14 10.96
CA ILE A 93 6.62 -17.49 10.71
C ILE A 93 5.10 -17.55 10.89
N GLY A 94 4.57 -16.89 11.93
CA GLY A 94 3.13 -16.85 12.18
C GLY A 94 2.34 -16.18 11.06
N VAL A 95 2.88 -15.11 10.47
CA VAL A 95 2.28 -14.42 9.32
C VAL A 95 2.29 -15.33 8.09
N CYS A 96 3.43 -15.94 7.75
CA CYS A 96 3.52 -16.85 6.60
C CYS A 96 2.57 -18.05 6.73
N LEU A 97 2.48 -18.66 7.92
CA LEU A 97 1.55 -19.77 8.18
C LEU A 97 0.10 -19.35 8.03
N HIS A 98 -0.26 -18.17 8.53
CA HIS A 98 -1.61 -17.64 8.39
C HIS A 98 -1.97 -17.33 6.93
N LEU A 99 -1.06 -16.72 6.17
CA LEU A 99 -1.28 -16.44 4.75
C LEU A 99 -1.37 -17.73 3.93
N ASN A 100 -0.57 -18.76 4.23
CA ASN A 100 -0.71 -20.08 3.63
C ASN A 100 -2.07 -20.72 3.94
N ALA A 101 -2.56 -20.60 5.17
CA ALA A 101 -3.85 -21.16 5.56
C ALA A 101 -5.04 -20.40 4.93
N THR A 102 -4.89 -19.09 4.74
CA THR A 102 -6.00 -18.20 4.30
C THR A 102 -6.07 -18.07 2.79
N TYR A 103 -4.92 -17.94 2.13
CA TYR A 103 -4.80 -17.68 0.68
C TYR A 103 -4.14 -18.83 -0.09
N GLY A 104 -3.67 -19.88 0.58
CA GLY A 104 -3.04 -21.02 -0.08
C GLY A 104 -1.81 -20.62 -0.90
N GLN A 105 -1.88 -20.83 -2.21
CA GLN A 105 -0.82 -20.43 -3.16
C GLN A 105 -1.00 -19.01 -3.73
N GLN A 106 -2.03 -18.28 -3.28
CA GLN A 106 -2.44 -16.98 -3.82
C GLN A 106 -1.96 -15.81 -2.94
N TRP A 107 -0.69 -15.82 -2.54
CA TRP A 107 -0.09 -14.66 -1.90
C TRP A 107 1.37 -14.46 -2.28
N ILE A 108 1.80 -13.20 -2.21
CA ILE A 108 3.09 -12.72 -2.70
C ILE A 108 3.78 -11.97 -1.58
N GLY A 109 5.02 -12.33 -1.31
CA GLY A 109 5.77 -11.74 -0.22
C GLY A 109 7.08 -12.45 0.01
N ARG A 110 7.85 -11.95 0.96
CA ARG A 110 9.05 -12.65 1.40
C ARG A 110 8.62 -13.96 2.07
N GLY A 111 9.10 -15.10 1.58
CA GLY A 111 8.73 -16.43 2.11
C GLY A 111 7.39 -16.98 1.62
N GLY A 112 6.74 -16.29 0.67
CA GLY A 112 5.51 -16.76 0.05
C GLY A 112 5.73 -17.70 -1.14
N PRO A 113 4.65 -18.33 -1.64
CA PRO A 113 4.63 -19.14 -2.85
C PRO A 113 5.18 -18.39 -4.06
N VAL A 114 4.95 -17.07 -4.11
CA VAL A 114 5.59 -16.19 -5.06
C VAL A 114 6.42 -15.13 -4.34
N LEU A 115 7.68 -15.01 -4.75
CA LEU A 115 8.61 -14.03 -4.21
C LEU A 115 8.33 -12.64 -4.78
N TRP A 116 8.14 -11.67 -3.89
CA TRP A 116 8.21 -10.26 -4.27
C TRP A 116 9.68 -9.86 -4.49
N PRO A 117 10.03 -9.20 -5.61
CA PRO A 117 11.40 -8.77 -5.85
C PRO A 117 11.87 -7.77 -4.79
N ALA A 118 13.13 -7.93 -4.37
CA ALA A 118 13.72 -7.03 -3.39
C ALA A 118 13.85 -5.61 -3.97
N ARG A 119 13.55 -4.59 -3.16
CA ARG A 119 13.70 -3.17 -3.53
C ARG A 119 12.92 -2.78 -4.79
N SER A 120 11.67 -3.24 -4.90
CA SER A 120 10.77 -2.86 -5.99
C SER A 120 9.56 -2.04 -5.50
N PRO A 121 9.78 -0.86 -4.87
CA PRO A 121 8.68 0.04 -4.50
C PRO A 121 7.91 0.53 -5.74
N ASP A 122 8.56 0.56 -6.91
CA ASP A 122 7.94 0.93 -8.18
C ASP A 122 6.77 0.02 -8.60
N LEU A 123 6.67 -1.17 -7.99
CA LEU A 123 5.68 -2.19 -8.33
C LEU A 123 4.47 -2.21 -7.38
N THR A 124 4.46 -1.41 -6.30
CA THR A 124 3.27 -1.31 -5.43
C THR A 124 2.43 -0.09 -5.83
N CYS A 125 1.14 -0.29 -6.15
CA CYS A 125 0.25 0.84 -6.47
C CYS A 125 0.08 1.84 -5.34
N LEU A 126 0.35 1.40 -4.12
CA LEU A 126 0.24 2.25 -2.94
C LEU A 126 1.41 3.24 -2.84
N ASP A 127 2.65 2.81 -3.10
CA ASP A 127 3.81 3.69 -2.91
C ASP A 127 3.90 4.77 -3.97
N TYR A 128 3.63 4.45 -5.24
CA TYR A 128 3.77 5.46 -6.31
C TYR A 128 2.55 6.35 -6.48
N PHE A 129 1.37 5.92 -6.06
CA PHE A 129 0.12 6.64 -6.31
C PHE A 129 -0.59 7.01 -5.00
N LEU A 130 -1.05 6.04 -4.21
CA LEU A 130 -1.93 6.33 -3.06
C LEU A 130 -1.24 7.22 -2.03
N TRP A 131 -0.05 6.83 -1.58
CA TRP A 131 0.64 7.57 -0.52
C TRP A 131 1.13 8.95 -0.99
N GLY A 132 1.54 9.08 -2.25
CA GLY A 132 1.85 10.38 -2.85
C GLY A 132 0.63 11.31 -2.86
N TYR A 133 -0.52 10.79 -3.28
CA TYR A 133 -1.78 11.53 -3.32
C TYR A 133 -2.28 11.92 -1.92
N VAL A 134 -2.40 10.96 -1.01
CA VAL A 134 -2.83 11.20 0.38
C VAL A 134 -1.93 12.21 1.07
N LYS A 135 -0.61 12.11 0.89
CA LYS A 135 0.34 13.05 1.48
C LYS A 135 0.17 14.47 0.91
N SER A 136 -0.16 14.60 -0.37
CA SER A 136 -0.43 15.92 -0.98
C SER A 136 -1.63 16.61 -0.35
N LEU A 137 -2.69 15.86 -0.05
CA LEU A 137 -3.90 16.37 0.62
C LEU A 137 -3.64 16.67 2.10
N VAL A 138 -3.04 15.73 2.83
CA VAL A 138 -2.79 15.85 4.28
C VAL A 138 -1.83 17.00 4.59
N CYS A 139 -0.78 17.16 3.79
CA CYS A 139 0.29 18.14 4.00
C CYS A 139 0.10 19.46 3.23
N GLU A 140 -1.09 19.71 2.66
CA GLU A 140 -1.42 20.97 1.99
C GLU A 140 -1.30 22.15 2.96
N THR A 141 -1.78 21.98 4.19
CA THR A 141 -1.63 22.94 5.28
C THR A 141 -0.84 22.34 6.46
N PRO A 142 -0.23 23.16 7.34
CA PRO A 142 0.47 22.64 8.51
C PRO A 142 -0.43 21.76 9.38
N VAL A 143 0.05 20.57 9.71
CA VAL A 143 -0.60 19.64 10.64
C VAL A 143 -0.12 19.95 12.05
N ASN A 144 -1.06 20.16 12.98
CA ASN A 144 -0.74 20.69 14.31
C ASN A 144 -0.88 19.66 15.45
N SER A 145 -1.54 18.52 15.20
CA SER A 145 -1.64 17.42 16.17
C SER A 145 -1.81 16.06 15.50
N VAL A 146 -1.72 14.98 16.27
CA VAL A 146 -1.98 13.60 15.80
C VAL A 146 -3.44 13.45 15.39
N GLU A 147 -4.37 14.04 16.13
CA GLU A 147 -5.80 13.98 15.84
C GLU A 147 -6.12 14.68 14.52
N ASP A 148 -5.50 15.84 14.26
CA ASP A 148 -5.59 16.54 12.98
C ASP A 148 -5.01 15.69 11.84
N LEU A 149 -3.85 15.05 12.06
CA LEU A 149 -3.25 14.14 11.08
C LEU A 149 -4.19 13.00 10.73
N VAL A 150 -4.75 12.32 11.75
CA VAL A 150 -5.67 11.20 11.57
C VAL A 150 -6.96 11.63 10.86
N ALA A 151 -7.52 12.78 11.24
CA ALA A 151 -8.73 13.30 10.60
C ALA A 151 -8.50 13.60 9.11
N ARG A 152 -7.34 14.17 8.76
CA ARG A 152 -6.99 14.44 7.37
C ARG A 152 -6.72 13.18 6.56
N ILE A 153 -6.10 12.16 7.15
CA ILE A 153 -5.92 10.85 6.50
C ILE A 153 -7.28 10.22 6.19
N ALA A 154 -8.23 10.29 7.12
CA ALA A 154 -9.59 9.80 6.90
C ALA A 154 -10.29 10.57 5.78
N ALA A 155 -10.21 11.91 5.78
CA ALA A 155 -10.81 12.74 4.73
C ALA A 155 -10.18 12.46 3.34
N ALA A 156 -8.85 12.33 3.28
CA ALA A 156 -8.15 11.98 2.05
C ALA A 156 -8.55 10.59 1.51
N ALA A 157 -8.78 9.63 2.42
CA ALA A 157 -9.25 8.31 2.02
C ALA A 157 -10.67 8.34 1.44
N GLU A 158 -11.57 9.14 2.02
CA GLU A 158 -12.91 9.36 1.45
C GLU A 158 -12.84 10.02 0.07
N GLU A 159 -11.98 11.02 -0.10
CA GLU A 159 -11.79 11.66 -1.42
C GLU A 159 -11.28 10.65 -2.47
N VAL A 160 -10.33 9.78 -2.10
CA VAL A 160 -9.86 8.71 -2.98
C VAL A 160 -10.98 7.74 -3.35
N ARG A 161 -11.86 7.40 -2.39
CA ARG A 161 -13.02 6.52 -2.65
C ARG A 161 -14.01 7.17 -3.62
N ASP A 162 -14.23 8.46 -3.49
CA ASP A 162 -15.19 9.21 -4.30
C ASP A 162 -14.66 9.62 -5.67
N THR A 163 -13.33 9.61 -5.88
CA THR A 163 -12.73 10.05 -7.15
C THR A 163 -12.95 9.02 -8.26
N PRO A 164 -13.73 9.34 -9.31
CA PRO A 164 -14.02 8.39 -10.38
C PRO A 164 -12.77 8.04 -11.20
N GLY A 165 -12.60 6.75 -11.50
CA GLY A 165 -11.52 6.27 -12.37
C GLY A 165 -10.13 6.23 -11.73
N ILE A 166 -9.98 6.66 -10.48
CA ILE A 166 -8.69 6.72 -9.80
C ILE A 166 -8.05 5.32 -9.65
N PHE A 167 -8.85 4.32 -9.29
CA PHE A 167 -8.39 2.94 -9.17
C PHE A 167 -8.10 2.29 -10.53
N ALA A 168 -8.89 2.60 -11.56
CA ALA A 168 -8.64 2.12 -12.92
C ALA A 168 -7.30 2.65 -13.47
N ASN A 169 -6.96 3.90 -13.17
CA ASN A 169 -5.67 4.50 -13.51
C ASN A 169 -4.52 3.83 -12.75
N ALA A 170 -4.70 3.57 -11.44
CA ALA A 170 -3.72 2.83 -10.65
C ALA A 170 -3.47 1.43 -11.22
N ARG A 171 -4.51 0.66 -11.55
CA ARG A 171 -4.36 -0.67 -12.18
C ARG A 171 -3.63 -0.59 -13.52
N SER A 172 -3.98 0.39 -14.36
CA SER A 172 -3.33 0.60 -15.65
C SER A 172 -1.84 0.95 -15.51
N SER A 173 -1.47 1.73 -14.50
CA SER A 173 -0.07 2.08 -14.21
C SER A 173 0.72 0.87 -13.70
N VAL A 174 0.15 0.03 -12.81
CA VAL A 174 0.80 -1.24 -12.40
C VAL A 174 1.08 -2.12 -13.60
N ARG A 175 0.07 -2.33 -14.47
CA ARG A 175 0.21 -3.16 -15.68
C ARG A 175 1.38 -2.68 -16.56
N ARG A 176 1.41 -1.38 -16.90
CA ARG A 176 2.48 -0.80 -17.74
C ARG A 176 3.87 -0.97 -17.14
N ARG A 177 4.01 -0.79 -15.82
CA ARG A 177 5.31 -0.91 -15.13
C ARG A 177 5.82 -2.34 -15.14
N CYS A 178 4.93 -3.30 -14.93
CA CYS A 178 5.31 -4.69 -14.96
C CYS A 178 5.63 -5.18 -16.38
N GLU A 179 4.89 -4.71 -17.40
CA GLU A 179 5.25 -4.93 -18.81
C GLU A 179 6.66 -4.40 -19.12
N ALA A 180 7.00 -3.22 -18.61
CA ALA A 180 8.34 -2.66 -18.74
C ALA A 180 9.41 -3.52 -18.03
N CYS A 181 9.11 -4.10 -16.86
CA CYS A 181 10.01 -5.01 -16.15
C CYS A 181 10.18 -6.36 -16.86
N ALA A 182 9.10 -6.93 -17.43
CA ALA A 182 9.12 -8.21 -18.13
C ALA A 182 9.96 -8.20 -19.42
N SER A 183 10.26 -7.02 -19.96
CA SER A 183 11.16 -6.86 -21.12
C SER A 183 12.65 -7.08 -20.81
N ARG A 184 13.02 -7.28 -19.54
CA ARG A 184 14.39 -7.55 -19.09
C ARG A 184 14.60 -9.05 -18.83
N PRO A 185 15.65 -9.70 -19.38
CA PRO A 185 15.91 -11.11 -19.12
C PRO A 185 16.23 -11.33 -17.63
N GLY A 186 15.32 -12.00 -16.90
CA GLY A 186 15.54 -12.41 -15.50
C GLY A 186 14.36 -12.26 -14.54
N ASP A 187 13.33 -11.48 -14.88
CA ASP A 187 12.24 -11.18 -13.94
C ASP A 187 11.02 -12.09 -14.15
N VAL A 188 10.76 -12.96 -13.15
CA VAL A 188 9.68 -13.95 -13.11
C VAL A 188 8.43 -13.36 -12.46
N ILE A 189 7.94 -12.24 -12.96
CA ILE A 189 6.59 -11.77 -12.61
C ILE A 189 5.70 -12.12 -13.79
N SER A 190 5.25 -13.38 -13.80
CA SER A 190 4.38 -13.93 -14.85
C SER A 190 3.09 -13.12 -14.99
N ASN A 191 2.55 -13.05 -16.21
CA ASN A 191 1.35 -12.30 -16.59
C ASN A 191 0.07 -12.53 -15.75
N THR A 192 0.08 -13.46 -14.80
CA THR A 192 -1.03 -13.81 -13.91
C THR A 192 -1.45 -12.70 -12.94
N TYR A 193 -0.61 -11.68 -12.70
CA TYR A 193 -0.93 -10.56 -11.80
C TYR A 193 -1.79 -9.46 -12.45
N PHE A 194 -1.85 -9.42 -13.79
CA PHE A 194 -2.23 -8.20 -14.52
C PHE A 194 -3.68 -8.15 -15.03
N ASP A 195 -4.37 -9.28 -15.02
CA ASP A 195 -5.77 -9.39 -15.42
C ASP A 195 -6.72 -9.68 -14.25
N ASP A 196 -6.17 -9.96 -13.07
CA ASP A 196 -7.00 -10.30 -11.94
C ASP A 196 -7.23 -9.09 -11.06
N ASP A 197 -8.41 -8.51 -11.21
CA ASP A 197 -9.01 -7.43 -10.40
C ASP A 197 -9.01 -7.72 -8.87
N ARG A 198 -8.45 -8.85 -8.42
CA ARG A 198 -8.54 -9.38 -7.05
C ARG A 198 -7.21 -9.29 -6.27
N CYS A 199 -6.26 -8.45 -6.65
CA CYS A 199 -5.03 -8.27 -5.87
C CYS A 199 -5.23 -7.22 -4.75
N LEU A 200 -5.04 -7.61 -3.49
CA LEU A 200 -4.88 -6.67 -2.38
C LEU A 200 -3.40 -6.29 -2.29
N PHE A 201 -3.07 -5.10 -2.79
CA PHE A 201 -1.77 -4.49 -2.55
C PHE A 201 -1.76 -3.89 -1.14
N ASN A 202 -0.69 -4.07 -0.38
CA ASN A 202 -0.50 -3.37 0.89
C ASN A 202 0.95 -2.91 1.10
N VAL A 203 1.09 -1.73 1.71
CA VAL A 203 2.35 -1.17 2.19
C VAL A 203 2.04 -0.42 3.47
N LEU A 204 2.96 -0.48 4.42
CA LEU A 204 2.91 0.33 5.63
C LEU A 204 3.62 1.65 5.38
N PHE A 205 2.92 2.74 5.67
CA PHE A 205 3.54 4.06 5.72
C PHE A 205 3.83 4.42 7.18
N SER A 206 5.05 4.89 7.46
CA SER A 206 5.52 5.38 8.76
C SER A 206 6.01 6.82 8.64
#